data_AF-A0A926SA69-F1
#
_entry.id   AF-A0A926SA69-F1
#
_cell.length_a   1.000
_cell.length_b   1.000
_cell.length_c   1.000
_cell.angle_alpha   90.00
_cell.angle_beta   90.00
_cell.angle_gamma   90.00
#
_symmetry.space_group_name_H-M   'P 1'
#
loop_
_entity.id
_entity.type
_entity.pdbx_description
1 polymer ?
#
loop_
_entity_poly.entity_id
_entity_poly.type
_entity_poly.pdbx_seq_one_letter_code
_entity_poly.pdbx_strand_id
1 'polypeptide(L)'
;MENIDKQKLNTGQEINLAKVLEILAEKAGKETVSATVMRDLHSAVKRISELADFPLHKPIAGLEDLRAAFRAIRPRANGMTPKTLSNLRSLFRAALEEAGVLDPEHRGLARGTPDWGRLFHQISDDRRLAEGLASFSNWCAANGIAPADVCDDTVQRFYIWMTTRTLKGKPRDLARWIPNCWNAARDQVDDWPRIDLSPISFRPPREHLPLEAFPASFQQDVNAYLEARRAPVDRSAPAHRTRCRQGFQQVHPEAPT
;
A
#
# COMPACT_ATOMS: atom_id res chain seq x y z
N MET A 1 0.49 17.24 -29.57
CA MET A 1 -0.93 17.66 -29.54
C MET A 1 -1.77 16.57 -28.88
N GLU A 2 -1.45 16.19 -27.63
CA GLU A 2 -2.11 15.07 -26.94
C GLU A 2 -2.04 15.24 -25.41
N ASN A 3 -2.37 16.45 -24.93
CA ASN A 3 -2.22 16.78 -23.51
C ASN A 3 -3.40 17.56 -22.91
N ILE A 4 -4.57 17.55 -23.56
CA ILE A 4 -5.74 18.32 -23.11
C ILE A 4 -6.79 17.43 -22.41
N ASP A 5 -6.84 16.12 -22.68
CA ASP A 5 -7.86 15.23 -22.08
C ASP A 5 -7.43 14.53 -20.79
N LYS A 6 -6.15 14.59 -20.39
CA LYS A 6 -5.69 14.01 -19.11
C LYS A 6 -6.02 14.89 -17.88
N GLN A 7 -6.55 16.10 -18.10
CA GLN A 7 -6.90 17.04 -17.01
C GLN A 7 -8.35 16.94 -16.52
N LYS A 8 -9.20 16.06 -17.07
CA LYS A 8 -10.64 16.04 -16.73
C LYS A 8 -11.05 15.24 -15.49
N LEU A 9 -10.11 14.65 -14.74
CA LEU A 9 -10.42 14.03 -13.44
C LEU A 9 -9.36 14.44 -12.42
N ASN A 10 -9.27 15.74 -12.16
CA ASN A 10 -8.47 16.28 -11.07
C ASN A 10 -9.18 15.96 -9.74
N THR A 11 -8.51 15.16 -8.91
CA THR A 11 -8.49 15.20 -7.45
C THR A 11 -9.81 15.58 -6.76
N GLY A 12 -10.65 14.58 -6.47
CA GLY A 12 -11.77 14.72 -5.51
C GLY A 12 -13.17 14.41 -6.03
N GLN A 13 -13.34 14.10 -7.32
CA GLN A 13 -14.63 13.61 -7.79
C GLN A 13 -14.84 12.16 -7.39
N GLU A 14 -15.94 11.92 -6.67
CA GLU A 14 -16.48 10.60 -6.38
C GLU A 14 -16.51 9.74 -7.65
N ILE A 15 -15.78 8.63 -7.65
CA ILE A 15 -15.75 7.75 -8.82
C ILE A 15 -17.12 7.08 -8.89
N ASN A 16 -17.82 7.26 -10.00
CA ASN A 16 -19.13 6.65 -10.23
C ASN A 16 -19.05 5.78 -11.49
N LEU A 17 -19.45 4.51 -11.39
CA LEU A 17 -19.35 3.56 -12.51
C LEU A 17 -20.30 3.92 -13.66
N ALA A 18 -21.43 4.59 -13.39
CA ALA A 18 -22.27 5.14 -14.45
C ALA A 18 -21.50 6.16 -15.29
N LYS A 19 -20.68 7.02 -14.67
CA LYS A 19 -19.86 7.98 -15.40
C LYS A 19 -18.80 7.30 -16.26
N VAL A 20 -18.23 6.20 -15.77
CA VAL A 20 -17.31 5.36 -16.56
C VAL A 20 -18.02 4.83 -17.81
N LEU A 21 -19.24 4.30 -17.68
CA LEU A 21 -20.02 3.79 -18.81
C LEU A 21 -20.35 4.88 -19.83
N GLU A 22 -20.70 6.09 -19.39
CA GLU A 22 -20.94 7.25 -20.25
C GLU A 22 -19.70 7.60 -21.09
N ILE A 23 -18.53 7.71 -20.45
CA ILE A 23 -17.27 8.04 -21.13
C ILE A 23 -16.93 6.96 -22.18
N LEU A 24 -17.15 5.69 -21.86
CA LEU A 24 -16.94 4.60 -22.81
C LEU A 24 -17.92 4.70 -24.01
N ALA A 25 -19.19 5.01 -23.78
CA ALA A 25 -20.16 5.18 -24.85
C ALA A 25 -19.78 6.34 -25.79
N GLU A 26 -19.33 7.47 -25.24
CA GLU A 26 -18.85 8.62 -26.01
C GLU A 26 -17.62 8.27 -26.87
N LYS A 27 -16.67 7.51 -26.32
CA LYS A 27 -15.47 7.06 -27.06
C LYS A 27 -15.80 6.07 -28.18
N ALA A 28 -16.76 5.17 -27.96
CA ALA A 28 -17.19 4.22 -28.98
C ALA A 28 -17.76 4.92 -30.23
N GLY A 29 -18.41 6.07 -30.06
CA GLY A 29 -18.94 6.88 -31.15
C GLY A 29 -17.90 7.64 -31.97
N LYS A 30 -16.63 7.71 -31.51
CA LYS A 30 -15.55 8.49 -32.14
C LYS A 30 -14.50 7.63 -32.88
N GLU A 31 -14.79 6.34 -33.10
CA GLU A 31 -13.97 5.37 -33.87
C GLU A 31 -12.51 5.14 -33.43
N THR A 32 -12.05 5.72 -32.32
CA THR A 32 -10.69 5.53 -31.79
C THR A 32 -10.41 4.12 -31.24
N VAL A 33 -11.45 3.35 -30.90
CA VAL A 33 -11.34 1.99 -30.36
C VAL A 33 -12.41 1.10 -31.00
N SER A 34 -12.07 -0.15 -31.31
CA SER A 34 -13.01 -1.12 -31.91
C SER A 34 -14.30 -1.25 -31.09
N ALA A 35 -15.44 -1.23 -31.77
CA ALA A 35 -16.76 -1.39 -31.16
C ALA A 35 -16.90 -2.68 -30.32
N THR A 36 -16.18 -3.75 -30.70
CA THR A 36 -16.16 -5.01 -29.93
C THR A 36 -15.44 -4.84 -28.61
N VAL A 37 -14.27 -4.18 -28.60
CA VAL A 37 -13.53 -3.91 -27.36
C VAL A 37 -14.37 -3.04 -26.43
N MET A 38 -15.00 -1.98 -26.95
CA MET A 38 -15.85 -1.10 -26.15
C MET A 38 -17.05 -1.84 -25.52
N ARG A 39 -17.66 -2.78 -26.25
CA ARG A 39 -18.72 -3.65 -25.74
C ARG A 39 -18.23 -4.52 -24.57
N ASP A 40 -17.04 -5.10 -24.71
CA ASP A 40 -16.47 -5.98 -23.68
C ASP A 40 -16.11 -5.21 -22.41
N LEU A 41 -15.53 -4.01 -22.56
CA LEU A 41 -15.24 -3.09 -21.44
C LEU A 41 -16.51 -2.70 -20.70
N HIS A 42 -17.54 -2.26 -21.43
CA HIS A 42 -18.83 -1.87 -20.87
C HIS A 42 -19.51 -3.04 -20.14
N SER A 43 -19.49 -4.24 -20.73
CA SER A 43 -20.03 -5.46 -20.11
C SER A 43 -19.26 -5.83 -18.84
N ALA A 44 -17.94 -5.63 -18.82
CA ALA A 44 -17.13 -5.90 -17.65
C ALA A 44 -17.49 -4.98 -16.47
N VAL A 45 -17.70 -3.68 -16.73
CA VAL A 45 -18.13 -2.71 -15.70
C VAL A 45 -19.46 -3.11 -15.07
N LYS A 46 -20.47 -3.43 -15.88
CA LYS A 46 -21.77 -3.89 -15.38
C LYS A 46 -21.64 -5.18 -14.57
N ARG A 47 -20.92 -6.17 -15.10
CA ARG A 47 -20.79 -7.47 -14.44
C ARG A 47 -20.05 -7.37 -13.11
N ILE A 48 -19.02 -6.52 -13.02
CA ILE A 48 -18.35 -6.27 -11.75
C ILE A 48 -19.25 -5.53 -10.76
N SER A 49 -20.02 -4.54 -11.21
CA SER A 49 -20.99 -3.84 -10.36
C SER A 49 -21.97 -4.80 -9.71
N GLU A 50 -22.51 -5.77 -10.47
CA GLU A 50 -23.38 -6.83 -9.94
C GLU A 50 -22.66 -7.75 -8.93
N LEU A 51 -21.48 -8.26 -9.30
CA LEU A 51 -20.74 -9.22 -8.46
C LEU A 51 -20.23 -8.60 -7.15
N ALA A 52 -19.95 -7.30 -7.16
CA ALA A 52 -19.48 -6.54 -6.02
C ALA A 52 -20.61 -5.93 -5.19
N ASP A 53 -21.87 -6.08 -5.61
CA ASP A 53 -23.04 -5.38 -5.07
C ASP A 53 -22.79 -3.86 -4.94
N PHE A 54 -22.20 -3.28 -5.99
CA PHE A 54 -21.82 -1.88 -6.04
C PHE A 54 -22.75 -1.14 -7.00
N PRO A 55 -23.72 -0.33 -6.52
CA PRO A 55 -24.66 0.34 -7.40
C PRO A 55 -23.92 1.27 -8.36
N LEU A 56 -24.26 1.20 -9.65
CA LEU A 56 -23.54 1.94 -10.69
C LEU A 56 -23.45 3.44 -10.40
N HIS A 57 -24.54 4.03 -9.88
CA HIS A 57 -24.68 5.45 -9.60
C HIS A 57 -24.14 5.88 -8.23
N LYS A 58 -23.70 4.92 -7.39
CA LYS A 58 -23.22 5.24 -6.05
C LYS A 58 -21.79 5.76 -6.15
N PRO A 59 -21.50 6.91 -5.51
CA PRO A 59 -20.14 7.35 -5.24
C PRO A 59 -19.26 6.27 -4.62
N ILE A 60 -18.10 6.03 -5.23
CA ILE A 60 -17.00 5.30 -4.61
C ILE A 60 -16.10 6.34 -3.93
N ALA A 61 -15.96 6.24 -2.60
CA ALA A 61 -15.17 7.17 -1.81
C ALA A 61 -13.67 7.06 -2.14
N GLY A 62 -13.19 5.89 -2.55
CA GLY A 62 -11.86 5.74 -3.11
C GLY A 62 -11.57 4.35 -3.66
N LEU A 63 -10.42 4.19 -4.32
CA LEU A 63 -10.04 2.91 -4.92
C LEU A 63 -9.84 1.78 -3.89
N GLU A 64 -9.67 2.08 -2.59
CA GLU A 64 -9.58 1.04 -1.58
C GLU A 64 -10.90 0.28 -1.43
N ASP A 65 -12.05 0.95 -1.58
CA ASP A 65 -13.36 0.29 -1.54
C ASP A 65 -13.51 -0.67 -2.71
N LEU A 66 -13.06 -0.26 -3.92
CA LEU A 66 -13.01 -1.15 -5.08
C LEU A 66 -12.06 -2.34 -4.85
N ARG A 67 -10.87 -2.10 -4.27
CA ARG A 67 -9.94 -3.20 -3.94
C ARG A 67 -10.56 -4.15 -2.92
N ALA A 68 -11.27 -3.64 -1.91
CA ALA A 68 -11.95 -4.44 -0.90
C ALA A 68 -13.07 -5.29 -1.52
N ALA A 69 -13.92 -4.68 -2.35
CA ALA A 69 -14.97 -5.37 -3.09
C ALA A 69 -14.39 -6.49 -3.95
N PHE A 70 -13.28 -6.24 -4.66
CA PHE A 70 -12.62 -7.26 -5.49
C PHE A 70 -12.02 -8.42 -4.72
N ARG A 71 -11.64 -8.21 -3.45
CA ARG A 71 -11.18 -9.28 -2.56
C ARG A 71 -12.36 -10.12 -2.05
N ALA A 72 -13.55 -9.53 -1.94
CA ALA A 72 -14.75 -10.22 -1.47
C ALA A 72 -15.37 -11.16 -2.52
N ILE A 73 -15.19 -10.87 -3.82
CA ILE A 73 -15.74 -11.70 -4.91
C ILE A 73 -15.14 -13.12 -4.87
N ARG A 74 -16.00 -14.12 -4.64
CA ARG A 74 -15.63 -15.55 -4.69
C ARG A 74 -16.10 -16.16 -6.01
N PRO A 75 -15.20 -16.60 -6.93
CA PRO A 75 -15.59 -17.11 -8.25
C PRO A 75 -16.59 -18.27 -8.19
N ARG A 76 -16.29 -19.30 -7.38
CA ARG A 76 -17.11 -20.51 -7.28
C ARG A 76 -18.52 -20.23 -6.74
N ALA A 77 -18.66 -19.31 -5.78
CA ALA A 77 -19.96 -18.91 -5.24
C ALA A 77 -20.85 -18.23 -6.31
N ASN A 78 -20.24 -17.69 -7.36
CA ASN A 78 -20.91 -17.03 -8.48
C ASN A 78 -20.97 -17.92 -9.74
N GLY A 79 -20.68 -19.23 -9.63
CA GLY A 79 -20.68 -20.14 -10.77
C GLY A 79 -19.59 -19.86 -11.81
N MET A 80 -18.51 -19.16 -11.44
CA MET A 80 -17.46 -18.74 -12.36
C MET A 80 -16.11 -19.40 -12.05
N THR A 81 -15.30 -19.57 -13.09
CA THR A 81 -13.91 -20.01 -12.92
C THR A 81 -13.03 -18.85 -12.44
N PRO A 82 -11.90 -19.14 -11.77
CA PRO A 82 -10.91 -18.11 -11.43
C PRO A 82 -10.39 -17.35 -12.66
N LYS A 83 -10.23 -18.04 -13.80
CA LYS A 83 -9.79 -17.44 -15.07
C LYS A 83 -10.80 -16.40 -15.57
N THR A 84 -12.09 -16.71 -15.52
CA THR A 84 -13.16 -15.78 -15.93
C THR A 84 -13.13 -14.51 -15.07
N LEU A 85 -12.97 -14.64 -13.75
CA LEU A 85 -12.85 -13.48 -12.87
C LEU A 85 -11.58 -12.66 -13.18
N SER A 86 -10.46 -13.31 -13.50
CA SER A 86 -9.22 -12.62 -13.88
C SER A 86 -9.38 -11.80 -15.17
N ASN A 87 -10.01 -12.37 -16.19
CA ASN A 87 -10.32 -11.67 -17.43
C ASN A 87 -11.26 -10.48 -17.18
N LEU A 88 -12.31 -10.70 -16.38
CA LEU A 88 -13.25 -9.66 -16.01
C LEU A 88 -12.56 -8.48 -15.29
N ARG A 89 -11.66 -8.77 -14.34
CA ARG A 89 -10.86 -7.75 -13.64
C ARG A 89 -9.94 -6.98 -14.60
N SER A 90 -9.37 -7.66 -15.59
CA SER A 90 -8.50 -7.05 -16.58
C SER A 90 -9.27 -6.08 -17.49
N LEU A 91 -10.43 -6.52 -18.00
CA LEU A 91 -11.32 -5.66 -18.79
C LEU A 91 -11.87 -4.48 -17.97
N PHE A 92 -12.26 -4.73 -16.72
CA PHE A 92 -12.71 -3.65 -15.84
C PHE A 92 -11.60 -2.62 -15.58
N ARG A 93 -10.37 -3.08 -15.34
CA ARG A 93 -9.23 -2.17 -15.19
C ARG A 93 -9.03 -1.34 -16.45
N ALA A 94 -9.02 -1.97 -17.62
CA ALA A 94 -8.89 -1.26 -18.90
C ALA A 94 -10.02 -0.25 -19.11
N ALA A 95 -11.26 -0.59 -18.72
CA ALA A 95 -12.39 0.33 -18.77
C ALA A 95 -12.18 1.59 -17.91
N LEU A 96 -11.62 1.43 -16.71
CA LEU A 96 -11.28 2.55 -15.85
C LEU A 96 -10.07 3.37 -16.34
N GLU A 97 -9.09 2.72 -16.97
CA GLU A 97 -7.97 3.40 -17.64
C GLU A 97 -8.47 4.24 -18.83
N GLU A 98 -9.34 3.68 -19.66
CA GLU A 98 -10.00 4.40 -20.76
C GLU A 98 -10.81 5.60 -20.27
N ALA A 99 -11.47 5.46 -19.11
CA ALA A 99 -12.21 6.56 -18.49
C ALA A 99 -11.31 7.57 -17.74
N GLY A 100 -9.99 7.35 -17.67
CA GLY A 100 -9.04 8.24 -16.98
C GLY A 100 -9.09 8.16 -15.45
N VAL A 101 -9.81 7.18 -14.89
CA VAL A 101 -9.91 6.94 -13.45
C VAL A 101 -8.62 6.28 -12.93
N LEU A 102 -8.07 5.36 -13.71
CA LEU A 102 -6.79 4.72 -13.43
C LEU A 102 -5.73 5.19 -14.41
N ASP A 103 -4.48 5.20 -13.94
CA ASP A 103 -3.34 5.36 -14.82
C ASP A 103 -2.88 4.00 -15.33
N PRO A 104 -2.44 3.93 -16.61
CA PRO A 104 -1.89 2.70 -17.16
C PRO A 104 -0.60 2.31 -16.43
N GLU A 105 -0.36 1.01 -16.30
CA GLU A 105 0.93 0.53 -15.81
C GLU A 105 1.98 0.66 -16.91
N HIS A 106 3.01 1.48 -16.67
CA HIS A 106 4.12 1.72 -17.60
C HIS A 106 5.12 0.56 -17.63
N ARG A 107 4.66 -0.67 -17.81
CA ARG A 107 5.48 -1.89 -17.70
C ARG A 107 6.65 -1.86 -18.68
N GLY A 108 7.86 -1.98 -18.14
CA GLY A 108 9.09 -2.04 -18.92
C GLY A 108 9.59 -0.68 -19.41
N LEU A 109 8.87 0.41 -19.15
CA LEU A 109 9.27 1.76 -19.56
C LEU A 109 10.65 2.13 -19.03
N ALA A 110 10.92 1.88 -17.75
CA ALA A 110 12.21 2.16 -17.14
C ALA A 110 13.37 1.40 -17.78
N ARG A 111 13.13 0.18 -18.28
CA ARG A 111 14.18 -0.59 -18.97
C ARG A 111 14.52 0.02 -20.34
N GLY A 112 13.59 0.76 -20.94
CA GLY A 112 13.76 1.43 -22.22
C GLY A 112 14.35 2.84 -22.13
N THR A 113 14.50 3.41 -20.93
CA THR A 113 15.14 4.74 -20.78
C THR A 113 16.64 4.61 -20.52
N PRO A 114 17.47 5.56 -20.98
CA PRO A 114 18.93 5.47 -20.80
C PRO A 114 19.35 5.37 -19.32
N ASP A 115 18.82 6.25 -18.47
CA ASP A 115 19.28 6.34 -17.08
C ASP A 115 18.82 5.14 -16.24
N TRP A 116 17.56 4.75 -16.35
CA TRP A 116 17.03 3.61 -15.61
C TRP A 116 17.46 2.27 -16.20
N GLY A 117 17.50 2.15 -17.53
CA GLY A 117 17.85 0.91 -18.23
C GLY A 117 19.25 0.41 -17.85
N ARG A 118 20.24 1.33 -17.79
CA ARG A 118 21.60 1.01 -17.36
C ARG A 118 21.66 0.46 -15.93
N LEU A 119 20.88 1.02 -15.00
CA LEU A 119 20.82 0.54 -13.62
C LEU A 119 20.09 -0.81 -13.52
N PHE A 120 18.98 -1.01 -14.25
CA PHE A 120 18.23 -2.27 -14.26
C PHE A 120 18.96 -3.43 -14.91
N HIS A 121 19.94 -3.15 -15.78
CA HIS A 121 20.85 -4.16 -16.30
C HIS A 121 21.78 -4.69 -15.19
N GLN A 122 22.28 -3.82 -14.32
CA GLN A 122 23.22 -4.20 -13.26
C GLN A 122 22.58 -5.01 -12.13
N ILE A 123 21.27 -4.83 -11.90
CA ILE A 123 20.50 -5.59 -10.90
C ILE A 123 19.65 -6.72 -11.51
N SER A 124 19.85 -7.07 -12.79
CA SER A 124 18.98 -8.04 -13.47
C SER A 124 19.01 -9.44 -12.85
N ASP A 125 20.14 -9.80 -12.25
CA ASP A 125 20.38 -11.12 -11.67
C ASP A 125 19.83 -11.23 -10.25
N ASP A 126 19.73 -10.12 -9.51
CA ASP A 126 19.00 -10.07 -8.24
C ASP A 126 17.51 -9.82 -8.51
N ARG A 127 16.76 -10.91 -8.65
CA ARG A 127 15.31 -10.90 -8.86
C ARG A 127 14.56 -10.08 -7.79
N ARG A 128 15.03 -10.07 -6.54
CA ARG A 128 14.39 -9.33 -5.44
C ARG A 128 14.53 -7.82 -5.66
N LEU A 129 15.69 -7.35 -6.13
CA LEU A 129 15.90 -5.95 -6.50
C LEU A 129 15.12 -5.57 -7.75
N ALA A 130 15.25 -6.38 -8.82
CA ALA A 130 14.61 -6.11 -10.09
C ALA A 130 13.08 -6.06 -9.98
N GLU A 131 12.45 -7.04 -9.32
CA GLU A 131 10.99 -7.06 -9.13
C GLU A 131 10.53 -5.99 -8.13
N GLY A 132 11.30 -5.78 -7.05
CA GLY A 132 10.97 -4.81 -6.00
C GLY A 132 10.97 -3.36 -6.51
N LEU A 133 11.88 -3.01 -7.43
CA LEU A 133 12.01 -1.66 -7.96
C LEU A 133 11.26 -1.44 -9.28
N ALA A 134 10.93 -2.49 -10.04
CA ALA A 134 10.36 -2.35 -11.38
C ALA A 134 9.14 -1.41 -11.44
N SER A 135 8.18 -1.57 -10.52
CA SER A 135 6.98 -0.73 -10.52
C SER A 135 7.27 0.73 -10.20
N PHE A 136 8.19 0.97 -9.26
CA PHE A 136 8.59 2.30 -8.82
C PHE A 136 9.36 3.03 -9.92
N SER A 137 10.35 2.37 -10.51
CA SER A 137 11.16 2.93 -11.57
C SER A 137 10.37 3.17 -12.85
N ASN A 138 9.44 2.29 -13.22
CA ASN A 138 8.53 2.53 -14.35
C ASN A 138 7.68 3.78 -14.12
N TRP A 139 7.19 3.99 -12.89
CA TRP A 139 6.45 5.19 -12.55
C TRP A 139 7.35 6.44 -12.56
N CYS A 140 8.58 6.35 -12.01
CA CYS A 140 9.54 7.46 -12.06
C CYS A 140 9.86 7.86 -13.51
N ALA A 141 10.18 6.88 -14.36
CA ALA A 141 10.45 7.10 -15.78
C ALA A 141 9.26 7.76 -16.50
N ALA A 142 8.02 7.32 -16.21
CA ALA A 142 6.82 7.93 -16.79
C ALA A 142 6.59 9.38 -16.35
N ASN A 143 7.08 9.75 -15.16
CA ASN A 143 7.00 11.10 -14.61
C ASN A 143 8.26 11.93 -14.87
N GLY A 144 9.20 11.43 -15.68
CA GLY A 144 10.45 12.15 -16.00
C GLY A 144 11.41 12.30 -14.82
N ILE A 145 11.31 11.42 -13.81
CA ILE A 145 12.18 11.44 -12.63
C ILE A 145 13.38 10.54 -12.91
N ALA A 146 14.58 11.12 -12.95
CA ALA A 146 15.81 10.37 -13.11
C ALA A 146 16.18 9.64 -11.81
N PRO A 147 16.99 8.56 -11.87
CA PRO A 147 17.45 7.87 -10.66
C PRO A 147 18.18 8.79 -9.66
N ALA A 148 18.89 9.80 -10.16
CA ALA A 148 19.61 10.78 -9.34
C ALA A 148 18.70 11.78 -8.61
N ASP A 149 17.44 11.92 -9.05
CA ASP A 149 16.46 12.85 -8.46
C ASP A 149 15.51 12.13 -7.48
N VAL A 150 15.73 10.84 -7.23
CA VAL A 150 14.91 10.06 -6.31
C VAL A 150 15.19 10.49 -4.87
N CYS A 151 14.14 10.77 -4.12
CA CYS A 151 14.21 11.08 -2.69
C CYS A 151 12.99 10.50 -1.96
N ASP A 152 12.91 10.71 -0.64
CA ASP A 152 11.80 10.21 0.17
C ASP A 152 10.43 10.74 -0.31
N ASP A 153 10.37 12.00 -0.78
CA ASP A 153 9.14 12.58 -1.37
C ASP A 153 8.70 11.81 -2.62
N THR A 154 9.64 11.41 -3.47
CA THR A 154 9.35 10.59 -4.66
C THR A 154 8.67 9.27 -4.28
N VAL A 155 9.11 8.63 -3.19
CA VAL A 155 8.48 7.39 -2.70
C VAL A 155 7.08 7.66 -2.13
N GLN A 156 6.89 8.78 -1.42
CA GLN A 156 5.57 9.17 -0.91
C GLN A 156 4.59 9.47 -2.06
N ARG A 157 5.01 10.21 -3.08
CA ARG A 157 4.23 10.49 -4.29
C ARG A 157 3.86 9.21 -5.03
N PHE A 158 4.79 8.26 -5.14
CA PHE A 158 4.50 6.94 -5.70
C PHE A 158 3.44 6.19 -4.87
N TYR A 159 3.52 6.22 -3.55
CA TYR A 159 2.52 5.61 -2.68
C TYR A 159 1.12 6.24 -2.85
N ILE A 160 1.05 7.57 -2.93
CA ILE A 160 -0.21 8.29 -3.19
C ILE A 160 -0.77 7.88 -4.56
N TRP A 161 0.06 7.88 -5.60
CA TRP A 161 -0.34 7.44 -6.93
C TRP A 161 -0.87 5.99 -6.92
N MET A 162 -0.17 5.06 -6.27
CA MET A 162 -0.63 3.68 -6.17
C MET A 162 -2.00 3.56 -5.50
N THR A 163 -2.23 4.33 -4.43
CA THR A 163 -3.48 4.26 -3.65
C THR A 163 -4.64 4.94 -4.34
N THR A 164 -4.40 5.96 -5.15
CA THR A 164 -5.43 6.82 -5.76
C THR A 164 -5.65 6.60 -7.26
N ARG A 165 -4.68 6.03 -7.98
CA ARG A 165 -4.69 5.89 -9.45
C ARG A 165 -4.49 4.47 -9.97
N THR A 166 -4.35 3.47 -9.09
CA THR A 166 -4.15 2.07 -9.51
C THR A 166 -5.03 1.10 -8.71
N LEU A 167 -5.33 -0.07 -9.27
CA LEU A 167 -5.97 -1.17 -8.52
C LEU A 167 -4.97 -2.23 -8.03
N LYS A 168 -3.68 -1.90 -7.97
CA LYS A 168 -2.65 -2.83 -7.53
C LYS A 168 -2.86 -3.20 -6.06
N GLY A 169 -2.67 -4.48 -5.75
CA GLY A 169 -2.80 -4.99 -4.40
C GLY A 169 -1.66 -4.50 -3.49
N LYS A 170 -1.95 -4.35 -2.20
CA LYS A 170 -0.99 -4.10 -1.12
C LYS A 170 -0.03 -2.91 -1.39
N PRO A 171 -0.56 -1.69 -1.68
CA PRO A 171 0.26 -0.51 -1.95
C PRO A 171 1.21 -0.16 -0.80
N ARG A 172 0.78 -0.35 0.45
CA ARG A 172 1.60 -0.12 1.63
C ARG A 172 2.82 -1.04 1.68
N ASP A 173 2.66 -2.32 1.39
CA ASP A 173 3.77 -3.28 1.45
C ASP A 173 4.82 -2.95 0.38
N LEU A 174 4.37 -2.58 -0.83
CA LEU A 174 5.29 -2.17 -1.89
C LEU A 174 6.02 -0.88 -1.55
N ALA A 175 5.32 0.14 -1.03
CA ALA A 175 5.95 1.39 -0.59
C ALA A 175 7.02 1.17 0.48
N ARG A 176 6.77 0.29 1.46
CA ARG A 176 7.77 -0.08 2.49
C ARG A 176 8.97 -0.81 1.92
N TRP A 177 8.77 -1.58 0.85
CA TRP A 177 9.81 -2.40 0.24
C TRP A 177 10.81 -1.58 -0.59
N ILE A 178 10.36 -0.47 -1.17
CA ILE A 178 11.16 0.35 -2.08
C ILE A 178 12.45 0.87 -1.42
N PRO A 179 12.44 1.55 -0.26
CA PRO A 179 13.67 2.01 0.38
C PRO A 179 14.66 0.88 0.65
N ASN A 180 14.18 -0.29 1.06
CA ASN A 180 15.03 -1.45 1.32
C ASN A 180 15.71 -1.98 0.05
N CYS A 181 14.97 -2.10 -1.05
CA CYS A 181 15.58 -2.51 -2.33
C CYS A 181 16.50 -1.43 -2.89
N TRP A 182 16.12 -0.16 -2.77
CA TRP A 182 16.94 0.95 -3.25
C TRP A 182 18.29 1.00 -2.54
N ASN A 183 18.27 0.98 -1.20
CA ASN A 183 19.50 1.02 -0.40
C ASN A 183 20.34 -0.25 -0.60
N ALA A 184 19.70 -1.41 -0.77
CA ALA A 184 20.44 -2.64 -1.09
C ALA A 184 21.07 -2.60 -2.51
N ALA A 185 20.39 -2.01 -3.49
CA ALA A 185 20.96 -1.82 -4.83
C ALA A 185 22.13 -0.83 -4.79
N ARG A 186 21.99 0.26 -4.02
CA ARG A 186 23.08 1.21 -3.73
C ARG A 186 24.31 0.52 -3.15
N ASP A 187 24.13 -0.44 -2.26
CA ASP A 187 25.25 -1.14 -1.62
C ASP A 187 25.93 -2.17 -2.53
N GLN A 188 25.23 -2.67 -3.56
CA GLN A 188 25.72 -3.71 -4.47
C GLN A 188 26.28 -3.17 -5.78
N VAL A 189 25.83 -2.00 -6.22
CA VAL A 189 26.08 -1.47 -7.56
C VAL A 189 26.79 -0.12 -7.45
N ASP A 190 27.99 -0.03 -8.02
CA ASP A 190 28.83 1.16 -7.84
C ASP A 190 28.27 2.42 -8.48
N ASP A 191 27.67 2.27 -9.66
CA ASP A 191 27.03 3.32 -10.45
C ASP A 191 25.63 3.71 -9.94
N TRP A 192 25.14 3.06 -8.89
CA TRP A 192 23.83 3.36 -8.33
C TRP A 192 23.85 4.70 -7.59
N PRO A 193 22.78 5.52 -7.68
CA PRO A 193 22.71 6.78 -6.96
C PRO A 193 23.00 6.61 -5.47
N ARG A 194 23.95 7.37 -4.94
CA ARG A 194 24.35 7.36 -3.52
C ARG A 194 23.38 8.19 -2.68
N ILE A 195 22.12 7.78 -2.74
CA ILE A 195 20.99 8.40 -2.04
C ILE A 195 20.41 7.38 -1.07
N ASP A 196 20.27 7.81 0.17
CA ASP A 196 19.74 7.01 1.27
C ASP A 196 18.25 7.28 1.39
N LEU A 197 17.43 6.27 1.09
CA LEU A 197 15.99 6.37 1.30
C LEU A 197 15.64 5.94 2.71
N SER A 198 14.84 6.77 3.38
CA SER A 198 14.36 6.49 4.73
C SER A 198 13.35 5.34 4.71
N PRO A 199 13.41 4.39 5.65
CA PRO A 199 12.38 3.38 5.79
C PRO A 199 11.01 4.02 6.04
N ILE A 200 10.00 3.62 5.26
CA ILE A 200 8.62 4.10 5.46
C ILE A 200 7.95 3.30 6.59
N SER A 201 7.47 4.02 7.60
CA SER A 201 6.59 3.47 8.65
C SER A 201 5.16 3.97 8.47
N PHE A 202 4.22 3.04 8.34
CA PHE A 202 2.77 3.32 8.43
C PHE A 202 2.21 3.10 9.83
N ARG A 203 3.06 2.72 10.79
CA ARG A 203 2.65 2.62 12.19
C ARG A 203 2.60 4.04 12.76
N PRO A 204 1.53 4.44 13.48
CA PRO A 204 1.56 5.69 14.22
C PRO A 204 2.77 5.70 15.16
N PRO A 205 3.39 6.87 15.40
CA PRO A 205 4.41 6.99 16.44
C PRO A 205 3.89 6.33 17.72
N ARG A 206 4.76 5.58 18.40
CA ARG A 206 4.38 5.02 19.68
C ARG A 206 4.27 6.17 20.66
N GLU A 207 3.03 6.58 20.92
CA GLU A 207 2.71 7.46 22.04
C GLU A 207 2.99 6.65 23.31
N HIS A 208 4.08 7.02 23.98
CA HIS A 208 4.39 6.56 25.32
C HIS A 208 4.30 7.76 26.23
N LEU A 209 3.69 7.57 27.39
CA LEU A 209 3.78 8.57 28.44
C LEU A 209 5.24 8.60 28.94
N PRO A 210 5.81 9.79 29.15
CA PRO A 210 7.10 9.90 29.82
C PRO A 210 6.99 9.28 31.22
N LEU A 211 8.08 8.72 31.77
CA LEU A 211 8.04 8.05 33.08
C LEU A 211 7.54 9.00 34.17
N GLU A 212 7.83 10.29 34.01
CA GLU A 212 7.46 11.40 34.87
C GLU A 212 5.93 11.63 34.92
N ALA A 213 5.19 11.17 33.91
CA ALA A 213 3.72 11.24 33.90
C ALA A 213 3.05 10.12 34.73
N PHE A 214 3.80 9.13 35.22
CA PHE A 214 3.28 8.10 36.10
C PHE A 214 3.42 8.50 37.59
N PRO A 215 2.63 7.91 38.51
CA PRO A 215 2.77 8.19 39.95
C PRO A 215 4.18 7.93 40.47
N ALA A 216 4.62 8.71 41.46
CA ALA A 216 5.96 8.61 42.03
C ALA A 216 6.32 7.21 42.55
N SER A 217 5.35 6.46 43.09
CA SER A 217 5.54 5.07 43.51
C SER A 217 5.95 4.17 42.35
N PHE A 218 5.31 4.31 41.19
CA PHE A 218 5.65 3.56 39.99
C PHE A 218 7.04 3.94 39.45
N GLN A 219 7.40 5.23 39.50
CA GLN A 219 8.74 5.68 39.10
C GLN A 219 9.84 5.06 39.99
N GLN A 220 9.58 4.98 41.30
CA GLN A 220 10.48 4.34 42.26
C GLN A 220 10.64 2.84 41.99
N ASP A 221 9.54 2.14 41.72
CA ASP A 221 9.57 0.71 41.39
C ASP A 221 10.36 0.44 40.10
N VAL A 222 10.17 1.27 39.07
CA VAL A 222 10.93 1.18 37.80
C VAL A 222 12.41 1.40 38.04
N ASN A 223 12.79 2.42 38.82
CA ASN A 223 14.19 2.68 39.15
C ASN A 223 14.81 1.53 39.95
N ALA A 224 14.11 1.00 40.96
CA ALA A 224 14.56 -0.14 41.74
C ALA A 224 14.76 -1.40 40.85
N TYR A 225 13.84 -1.62 39.91
CA TYR A 225 13.95 -2.72 38.95
C TYR A 225 15.15 -2.56 38.00
N LEU A 226 15.39 -1.35 37.47
CA LEU A 226 16.51 -1.08 36.57
C LEU A 226 17.85 -1.20 37.29
N GLU A 227 17.96 -0.71 38.54
CA GLU A 227 19.14 -0.87 39.38
C GLU A 227 19.42 -2.35 39.69
N ALA A 228 18.39 -3.13 40.05
CA ALA A 228 18.52 -4.56 40.28
C ALA A 228 18.98 -5.34 39.03
N ARG A 229 18.66 -4.85 37.82
CA ARG A 229 19.15 -5.43 36.55
C ARG A 229 20.55 -4.99 36.15
N ARG A 230 21.01 -3.84 36.63
CA ARG A 230 22.39 -3.35 36.42
C ARG A 230 23.37 -3.98 37.38
N ALA A 231 22.91 -4.40 38.56
CA ALA A 231 23.71 -5.15 39.51
C ALA A 231 24.20 -6.47 38.89
N PRO A 232 25.47 -6.88 39.10
CA PRO A 232 25.96 -8.17 38.64
C PRO A 232 25.07 -9.28 39.20
N VAL A 233 24.61 -10.19 38.35
CA VAL A 233 23.91 -11.40 38.81
C VAL A 233 24.89 -12.19 39.66
N ASP A 234 24.70 -12.17 40.97
CA ASP A 234 25.33 -13.12 41.87
C ASP A 234 24.76 -14.52 41.58
N ARG A 235 25.51 -15.29 40.79
CA ARG A 235 25.16 -16.69 40.45
C ARG A 235 25.29 -17.63 41.65
N SER A 236 25.74 -17.16 42.81
CA SER A 236 25.89 -17.95 44.03
C SER A 236 24.74 -17.81 45.03
N ALA A 237 23.77 -16.92 44.77
CA ALA A 237 22.58 -16.80 45.61
C ALA A 237 21.54 -17.91 45.31
N PRO A 238 21.01 -18.63 46.33
CA PRO A 238 20.03 -19.68 46.12
C PRO A 238 18.72 -19.08 45.60
N ALA A 239 18.17 -19.67 44.53
CA ALA A 239 16.92 -19.23 43.91
C ALA A 239 15.78 -19.19 44.93
N HIS A 240 15.41 -18.00 45.39
CA HIS A 240 14.20 -17.81 46.18
C HIS A 240 13.00 -18.09 45.27
N ARG A 241 12.43 -19.31 45.37
CA ARG A 241 11.07 -19.57 44.89
C ARG A 241 10.13 -18.70 45.72
N THR A 242 9.61 -17.62 45.13
CA THR A 242 8.54 -16.85 45.72
C THR A 242 7.33 -17.77 45.89
N ARG A 243 7.07 -18.16 47.14
CA ARG A 243 5.93 -18.98 47.54
C ARG A 243 4.67 -18.13 47.34
N CYS A 244 3.76 -18.56 46.46
CA CYS A 244 2.39 -18.05 46.42
C CYS A 244 1.79 -18.17 47.83
N ARG A 245 1.57 -17.05 48.51
CA ARG A 245 0.90 -17.04 49.82
C ARG A 245 -0.59 -16.80 49.59
N GLN A 246 -1.37 -17.86 49.77
CA GLN A 246 -2.81 -17.79 50.03
C GLN A 246 -3.06 -16.99 51.31
N GLY A 247 -4.12 -16.18 51.34
CA GLY A 247 -4.59 -15.49 52.54
C GLY A 247 -5.59 -14.37 52.24
N PHE A 248 -6.75 -14.70 51.67
CA PHE A 248 -7.93 -13.84 51.75
C PHE A 248 -8.58 -14.10 53.11
N GLN A 249 -8.47 -13.16 54.04
CA GLN A 249 -9.23 -13.18 55.29
C GLN A 249 -10.05 -11.89 55.39
N GLN A 250 -11.34 -12.09 55.64
CA GLN A 250 -12.42 -11.12 55.63
C GLN A 250 -12.22 -10.02 56.68
N VAL A 251 -12.61 -8.79 56.34
CA VAL A 251 -12.84 -7.71 57.31
C VAL A 251 -14.31 -7.29 57.21
N HIS A 252 -15.08 -7.62 58.25
CA HIS A 252 -16.40 -7.06 58.52
C HIS A 252 -16.25 -5.62 59.05
N PRO A 253 -17.15 -4.67 58.70
CA PRO A 253 -17.24 -3.38 59.36
C PRO A 253 -18.26 -3.41 60.51
N GLU A 254 -17.83 -3.00 61.72
CA GLU A 254 -18.72 -2.55 62.80
C GLU A 254 -19.12 -1.08 62.58
N ALA A 255 -20.39 -0.76 62.81
CA ALA A 255 -20.94 0.59 62.80
C ALA A 255 -21.00 1.14 64.24
N PRO A 256 -20.74 2.44 64.47
CA PRO A 256 -20.99 3.05 65.77
C PRO A 256 -22.44 3.55 65.86
N THR A 257 -22.89 3.60 67.11
CA THR A 257 -24.24 3.92 67.61
C THR A 257 -24.63 5.39 67.42
#